data_AF-A0A8X7CFG1-F1
#
_entry.id   AF-A0A8X7CFG1-F1
#
_cell.length_a   1.000
_cell.length_b   1.000
_cell.length_c   1.000
_cell.angle_alpha   90.00
_cell.angle_beta   90.00
_cell.angle_gamma   90.00
#
_symmetry.space_group_name_H-M   'P 1'
#
loop_
_entity.id
_entity.type
_entity.pdbx_description
1 polymer ?
#
loop_
_entity_poly.entity_id
_entity_poly.type
_entity_poly.pdbx_seq_one_letter_code
_entity_poly.pdbx_strand_id
1 'polypeptide(L)'
;MEDRLEELEVRIRDVLNSLIAKSSVSSVHNHENAISQANSKLKLEIKLPEILLPVFRETHINAVLEIEKLTSESARDIRSMTDILNKNIRALKLLGFERNNLSDLLLLNILKKIDRETRKQFEQSIDSHQIPELDTLIMFLEKRRQTIDNINRSAPIIHKQKQVTFKKSKIFLNSNDSSNSCAICKLPHLIYKCSAYPKYESIG
;
A
#
# COMPACT_ATOMS: atom_id res chain seq x y z
N MET A 1 -57.26 18.84 -26.46
CA MET A 1 -57.04 18.73 -25.00
C MET A 1 -55.54 18.81 -24.71
N GLU A 2 -54.70 18.21 -25.55
CA GLU A 2 -53.24 18.34 -25.58
C GLU A 2 -52.70 19.77 -25.39
N ASP A 3 -53.17 20.78 -26.14
CA ASP A 3 -52.62 22.15 -26.03
C ASP A 3 -52.75 22.75 -24.61
N ARG A 4 -53.82 22.41 -23.88
CA ARG A 4 -54.02 22.87 -22.50
C ARG A 4 -53.16 22.10 -21.50
N LEU A 5 -52.79 20.87 -21.83
CA LEU A 5 -51.89 20.03 -21.04
C LEU A 5 -50.45 20.53 -21.19
N GLU A 6 -50.04 20.86 -22.41
CA GLU A 6 -48.73 21.40 -22.72
C GLU A 6 -48.50 22.79 -22.09
N GLU A 7 -49.52 23.67 -22.11
CA GLU A 7 -49.46 24.96 -21.41
C GLU A 7 -49.34 24.81 -19.88
N LEU A 8 -49.96 23.78 -19.30
CA LEU A 8 -49.87 23.50 -17.87
C LEU A 8 -48.49 22.95 -17.50
N GLU A 9 -47.92 22.07 -18.33
CA GLU A 9 -46.57 21.53 -18.13
C GLU A 9 -45.51 22.61 -18.19
N VAL A 10 -45.62 23.55 -19.13
CA VAL A 10 -44.72 24.70 -19.22
C VAL A 10 -44.80 25.55 -17.95
N ARG A 11 -46.00 25.87 -17.47
CA ARG A 11 -46.18 26.63 -16.22
C ARG A 11 -45.62 25.92 -14.99
N ILE A 12 -45.82 24.60 -14.87
CA ILE A 12 -45.28 23.82 -13.75
C ILE A 12 -43.75 23.82 -13.78
N ARG A 13 -43.16 23.67 -14.98
CA ARG A 13 -41.70 23.70 -15.16
C ARG A 13 -41.12 25.07 -14.78
N ASP A 14 -41.78 26.16 -15.15
CA ASP A 14 -41.35 27.52 -14.81
C ASP A 14 -41.43 27.80 -13.29
N VAL A 15 -42.48 27.32 -12.62
CA VAL A 15 -42.61 27.45 -11.16
C VAL A 15 -41.53 26.64 -10.44
N LEU A 16 -41.26 25.41 -10.87
CA LEU A 16 -40.19 24.58 -10.32
C LEU A 16 -38.81 25.23 -10.52
N ASN A 17 -38.54 25.75 -11.71
CA ASN A 17 -37.30 26.46 -12.01
C ASN A 17 -37.14 27.74 -11.18
N SER A 18 -38.23 28.49 -10.94
CA SER A 18 -38.22 29.66 -10.06
C SER A 18 -37.94 29.30 -8.60
N LEU A 19 -38.49 28.19 -8.10
CA LEU A 19 -38.25 27.70 -6.73
C LEU A 19 -36.82 27.17 -6.56
N ILE A 20 -36.27 26.49 -7.58
CA ILE A 20 -34.87 26.05 -7.62
C ILE A 20 -33.94 27.27 -7.66
N ALA A 21 -34.24 28.30 -8.46
CA ALA A 21 -33.45 29.53 -8.50
C ALA A 21 -33.48 30.29 -7.16
N LYS A 22 -34.64 30.33 -6.48
CA LYS A 22 -34.77 30.96 -5.15
C LYS A 22 -34.02 30.20 -4.05
N SER A 23 -33.92 28.87 -4.13
CA SER A 23 -33.21 28.04 -3.16
C SER A 23 -31.69 27.97 -3.39
N SER A 24 -31.22 28.15 -4.62
CA SER A 24 -29.79 28.05 -4.99
C SER A 24 -29.01 29.38 -4.98
N VAL A 25 -29.67 30.53 -5.15
CA VAL A 25 -28.96 31.80 -5.40
C VAL A 25 -28.67 32.62 -4.14
N SER A 26 -29.40 32.46 -3.03
CA SER A 26 -29.20 33.34 -1.85
C SER A 26 -28.24 32.80 -0.78
N SER A 27 -27.83 31.54 -0.81
CA SER A 27 -27.01 30.95 0.28
C SER A 27 -25.69 30.32 -0.14
N VAL A 28 -25.53 29.85 -1.39
CA VAL A 28 -24.30 29.11 -1.78
C VAL A 28 -23.22 30.05 -2.34
N HIS A 29 -23.61 31.06 -3.13
CA HIS A 29 -22.67 31.99 -3.74
C HIS A 29 -21.96 32.92 -2.73
N ASN A 30 -22.59 33.22 -1.59
CA ASN A 30 -21.95 34.02 -0.56
C ASN A 30 -20.94 33.22 0.25
N HIS A 31 -21.18 31.92 0.48
CA HIS A 31 -20.24 31.08 1.21
C HIS A 31 -19.02 30.70 0.37
N GLU A 32 -19.16 30.33 -0.90
CA GLU A 32 -17.99 30.00 -1.74
C GLU A 32 -17.10 31.21 -2.00
N ASN A 33 -17.69 32.40 -2.22
CA ASN A 33 -16.91 33.63 -2.38
C ASN A 33 -16.27 34.07 -1.07
N ALA A 34 -16.96 33.97 0.08
CA ALA A 34 -16.38 34.27 1.38
C ALA A 34 -15.28 33.27 1.77
N ILE A 35 -15.43 31.98 1.43
CA ILE A 35 -14.40 30.95 1.63
C ILE A 35 -13.22 31.21 0.70
N SER A 36 -13.45 31.53 -0.58
CA SER A 36 -12.38 31.85 -1.53
C SER A 36 -11.64 33.14 -1.17
N GLN A 37 -12.36 34.14 -0.65
CA GLN A 37 -11.80 35.41 -0.18
C GLN A 37 -11.09 35.26 1.17
N ALA A 38 -11.61 34.44 2.08
CA ALA A 38 -10.94 34.09 3.34
C ALA A 38 -9.69 33.24 3.07
N ASN A 39 -9.75 32.29 2.12
CA ASN A 39 -8.61 31.49 1.70
C ASN A 39 -7.54 32.34 1.00
N SER A 40 -7.93 33.32 0.17
CA SER A 40 -6.97 34.24 -0.44
C SER A 40 -6.34 35.18 0.60
N LYS A 41 -7.11 35.63 1.60
CA LYS A 41 -6.63 36.47 2.71
C LYS A 41 -5.73 35.71 3.69
N LEU A 42 -6.09 34.47 4.05
CA LEU A 42 -5.26 33.55 4.85
C LEU A 42 -3.97 33.17 4.11
N LYS A 43 -4.02 32.98 2.79
CA LYS A 43 -2.83 32.71 1.97
C LYS A 43 -1.87 33.89 1.89
N LEU A 44 -2.34 35.11 2.16
CA LEU A 44 -1.52 36.32 2.22
C LEU A 44 -1.00 36.62 3.64
N GLU A 45 -1.74 36.28 4.69
CA GLU A 45 -1.35 36.52 6.09
C GLU A 45 -0.53 35.38 6.72
N ILE A 46 -0.69 34.14 6.26
CA ILE A 46 0.16 33.01 6.62
C ILE A 46 1.21 32.83 5.54
N LYS A 47 2.09 33.82 5.40
CA LYS A 47 3.39 33.59 4.78
C LYS A 47 4.24 32.88 5.84
N LEU A 48 3.93 31.60 6.07
CA LEU A 48 4.85 30.72 6.81
C LEU A 48 6.21 30.95 6.14
N PRO A 49 7.27 31.31 6.88
CA PRO A 49 8.57 31.48 6.25
C PRO A 49 8.84 30.20 5.47
N GLU A 50 9.10 30.32 4.16
CA GLU A 50 9.71 29.25 3.40
C GLU A 50 11.07 29.04 4.06
N ILE A 51 11.13 28.18 5.06
CA ILE A 51 12.37 27.79 5.70
C ILE A 51 13.06 26.86 4.70
N LEU A 52 13.62 27.46 3.65
CA LEU A 52 14.55 26.86 2.72
C LEU A 52 15.90 26.74 3.44
N LEU A 53 15.97 25.88 4.46
CA LEU A 53 17.28 25.51 4.98
C LEU A 53 17.95 24.58 3.96
N PRO A 54 19.15 24.91 3.45
CA PRO A 54 19.93 24.03 2.56
C PRO A 54 20.06 22.62 3.13
N VAL A 55 20.23 22.52 4.45
CA VAL A 55 20.32 21.28 5.22
C VAL A 55 19.13 20.36 4.99
N PHE A 56 17.90 20.89 4.96
CA PHE A 56 16.70 20.06 4.79
C PHE A 56 16.61 19.48 3.38
N ARG A 57 16.99 20.25 2.36
CA ARG A 57 17.06 19.78 0.97
C ARG A 57 18.13 18.70 0.78
N GLU A 58 19.32 18.94 1.32
CA GLU A 58 20.46 18.01 1.25
C GLU A 58 20.12 16.67 1.90
N THR A 59 19.44 16.65 3.04
CA THR A 59 19.05 15.39 3.70
C THR A 59 18.15 14.52 2.81
N HIS A 60 17.19 15.12 2.10
CA HIS A 60 16.30 14.38 1.19
C HIS A 60 17.03 13.89 -0.06
N ILE A 61 17.96 14.68 -0.60
CA ILE A 61 18.79 14.26 -1.75
C ILE A 61 19.71 13.11 -1.33
N ASN A 62 20.43 13.25 -0.21
CA ASN A 62 21.33 12.21 0.30
C ASN A 62 20.57 10.93 0.62
N ALA A 63 19.38 11.03 1.23
CA ALA A 63 18.52 9.87 1.50
C ALA A 63 18.14 9.09 0.23
N VAL A 64 18.05 9.75 -0.94
CA VAL A 64 17.81 9.08 -2.23
C VAL A 64 19.12 8.50 -2.81
N LEU A 65 20.23 9.21 -2.72
CA LEU A 65 21.52 8.78 -3.26
C LEU A 65 22.13 7.58 -2.48
N GLU A 66 21.88 7.54 -1.17
CA GLU A 66 22.38 6.54 -0.23
C GLU A 66 21.51 5.27 -0.19
N ILE A 67 20.40 5.20 -0.94
CA ILE A 67 19.57 4.00 -0.98
C ILE A 67 20.43 2.78 -1.34
N GLU A 68 20.22 1.70 -0.59
CA GLU A 68 20.93 0.44 -0.79
C GLU A 68 20.60 -0.15 -2.17
N LYS A 69 21.62 -0.74 -2.80
CA LYS A 69 21.44 -1.39 -4.10
C LYS A 69 20.65 -2.68 -3.91
N LEU A 70 19.60 -2.86 -4.70
CA LEU A 70 18.86 -4.10 -4.75
C LEU A 70 19.72 -5.21 -5.35
N THR A 71 19.98 -6.25 -4.56
CA THR A 71 20.77 -7.42 -4.97
C THR A 71 19.93 -8.50 -5.65
N SER A 72 18.63 -8.51 -5.41
CA SER A 72 17.69 -9.52 -5.94
C SER A 72 16.30 -8.94 -6.14
N GLU A 73 15.55 -9.57 -7.05
CA GLU A 73 14.13 -9.27 -7.28
C GLU A 73 13.30 -9.68 -6.06
N SER A 74 12.99 -8.71 -5.19
CA SER A 74 12.23 -8.92 -3.95
C SER A 74 11.16 -7.85 -3.83
N ALA A 75 9.89 -8.27 -3.72
CA ALA A 75 8.79 -7.34 -3.55
C ALA A 75 8.99 -6.47 -2.29
N ARG A 76 9.55 -7.03 -1.21
CA ARG A 76 9.80 -6.29 0.04
C ARG A 76 10.91 -5.25 -0.10
N ASP A 77 11.94 -5.53 -0.86
CA ASP A 77 13.09 -4.62 -0.95
C ASP A 77 12.81 -3.54 -1.97
N ILE A 78 12.19 -3.92 -3.10
CA ILE A 78 11.62 -2.94 -4.01
C ILE A 78 10.65 -2.09 -3.19
N ARG A 79 9.68 -2.68 -2.42
CA ARG A 79 8.95 -2.24 -1.16
C ARG A 79 9.52 -1.12 -0.29
N SER A 80 10.76 -1.26 0.07
CA SER A 80 11.40 -0.26 0.92
C SER A 80 11.86 0.93 0.08
N MET A 81 12.47 0.65 -1.08
CA MET A 81 13.08 1.67 -1.94
C MET A 81 12.09 2.72 -2.43
N THR A 82 11.02 2.38 -3.16
CA THR A 82 9.99 3.33 -3.57
C THR A 82 9.32 4.09 -2.42
N ASP A 83 9.23 3.53 -1.21
CA ASP A 83 8.62 4.26 -0.08
C ASP A 83 9.56 5.40 0.36
N ILE A 84 10.87 5.11 0.41
CA ILE A 84 11.93 6.12 0.62
C ILE A 84 11.92 7.15 -0.52
N LEU A 85 11.81 6.70 -1.77
CA LEU A 85 11.74 7.61 -2.92
C LEU A 85 10.52 8.53 -2.82
N ASN A 86 9.32 8.00 -2.65
CA ASN A 86 8.09 8.77 -2.55
C ASN A 86 8.14 9.79 -1.42
N LYS A 87 8.62 9.39 -0.24
CA LYS A 87 8.77 10.29 0.92
C LYS A 87 9.68 11.48 0.58
N ASN A 88 10.87 11.19 0.05
CA ASN A 88 11.87 12.23 -0.21
C ASN A 88 11.53 13.08 -1.43
N ILE A 89 11.07 12.48 -2.53
CA ILE A 89 10.64 13.22 -3.73
C ILE A 89 9.43 14.11 -3.43
N ARG A 90 8.46 13.65 -2.63
CA ARG A 90 7.34 14.50 -2.19
C ARG A 90 7.83 15.68 -1.34
N ALA A 91 8.75 15.44 -0.41
CA ALA A 91 9.34 16.50 0.39
C ALA A 91 10.12 17.51 -0.47
N LEU A 92 10.92 17.04 -1.43
CA LEU A 92 11.60 17.89 -2.40
C LEU A 92 10.59 18.72 -3.21
N LYS A 93 9.54 18.11 -3.77
CA LYS A 93 8.49 18.83 -4.51
C LYS A 93 7.87 19.97 -3.68
N LEU A 94 7.60 19.75 -2.39
CA LEU A 94 7.09 20.79 -1.48
C LEU A 94 8.08 21.93 -1.24
N LEU A 95 9.39 21.68 -1.36
CA LEU A 95 10.46 22.69 -1.24
C LEU A 95 10.71 23.45 -2.56
N GLY A 96 9.78 23.39 -3.51
CA GLY A 96 9.91 24.04 -4.81
C GLY A 96 10.86 23.30 -5.77
N PHE A 97 11.00 21.98 -5.61
CA PHE A 97 11.79 21.16 -6.53
C PHE A 97 11.03 20.94 -7.84
N GLU A 98 11.08 21.93 -8.72
CA GLU A 98 10.61 21.81 -10.09
C GLU A 98 11.65 21.05 -10.94
N ARG A 99 11.15 20.36 -11.97
CA ARG A 99 11.79 19.28 -12.74
C ARG A 99 13.07 19.76 -13.45
N ASN A 100 14.19 19.74 -12.73
CA ASN A 100 15.51 20.16 -13.20
C ASN A 100 16.45 18.94 -13.40
N ASN A 101 17.63 19.17 -14.00
CA ASN A 101 18.73 18.21 -14.23
C ASN A 101 19.03 17.24 -13.06
N LEU A 102 18.72 17.61 -11.82
CA LEU A 102 18.85 16.72 -10.67
C LEU A 102 17.87 15.55 -10.72
N SER A 103 16.66 15.74 -11.26
CA SER A 103 15.67 14.66 -11.44
C SER A 103 16.23 13.57 -12.36
N ASP A 104 16.92 13.97 -13.42
CA ASP A 104 17.60 13.05 -14.34
C ASP A 104 18.81 12.38 -13.68
N LEU A 105 19.55 13.12 -12.83
CA LEU A 105 20.63 12.56 -12.03
C LEU A 105 20.11 11.52 -11.02
N LEU A 106 19.00 11.82 -10.33
CA LEU A 106 18.34 10.91 -9.39
C LEU A 106 17.81 9.69 -10.14
N LEU A 107 17.16 9.88 -11.28
CA LEU A 107 16.71 8.79 -12.16
C LEU A 107 17.88 7.86 -12.49
N LEU A 108 18.98 8.40 -13.01
CA LEU A 108 20.17 7.62 -13.35
C LEU A 108 20.79 6.92 -12.13
N ASN A 109 20.79 7.59 -10.96
CA ASN A 109 21.26 6.99 -9.72
C ASN A 109 20.40 5.79 -9.33
N ILE A 110 19.08 5.95 -9.30
CA ILE A 110 18.13 4.89 -8.92
C ILE A 110 18.22 3.73 -9.91
N LEU A 111 18.33 4.01 -11.21
CA LEU A 111 18.53 2.98 -12.23
C LEU A 111 19.78 2.14 -11.93
N LYS A 112 20.87 2.73 -11.43
CA LYS A 112 22.08 1.99 -11.00
C LYS A 112 21.87 1.16 -9.73
N LYS A 113 20.91 1.54 -8.88
CA LYS A 113 20.59 0.89 -7.59
C LYS A 113 19.58 -0.25 -7.73
N ILE A 114 18.75 -0.29 -8.76
CA ILE A 114 17.85 -1.42 -9.00
C ILE A 114 18.60 -2.64 -9.56
N ASP A 115 18.05 -3.82 -9.32
CA ASP A 115 18.59 -5.09 -9.80
C ASP A 115 18.47 -5.22 -11.32
N ARG A 116 19.23 -6.16 -11.90
CA ARG A 116 19.34 -6.34 -13.36
C ARG A 116 18.00 -6.70 -14.00
N GLU A 117 17.21 -7.56 -13.38
CA GLU A 117 15.94 -8.01 -13.96
C GLU A 117 14.89 -6.91 -13.89
N THR A 118 14.79 -6.18 -12.77
CA THR A 118 13.91 -5.01 -12.67
C THR A 118 14.29 -3.94 -13.69
N ARG A 119 15.59 -3.67 -13.90
CA ARG A 119 16.05 -2.71 -14.91
C ARG A 119 15.66 -3.13 -16.32
N LYS A 120 15.90 -4.39 -16.67
CA LYS A 120 15.53 -4.95 -17.98
C LYS A 120 14.03 -4.79 -18.25
N GLN A 121 13.19 -5.10 -17.26
CA GLN A 121 11.75 -4.96 -17.38
C GLN A 121 11.32 -3.49 -17.52
N PHE A 122 12.01 -2.57 -16.85
CA PHE A 122 11.75 -1.13 -17.00
C PHE A 122 12.08 -0.65 -18.42
N GLU A 123 13.27 -0.99 -18.92
CA GLU A 123 13.71 -0.66 -20.28
C GLU A 123 12.77 -1.23 -21.36
N GLN A 124 12.19 -2.41 -21.12
CA GLN A 124 11.16 -3.00 -22.00
C GLN A 124 9.80 -2.29 -21.91
N SER A 125 9.50 -1.61 -20.81
CA SER A 125 8.22 -0.94 -20.59
C SER A 125 8.16 0.49 -21.13
N ILE A 126 9.31 1.08 -21.46
CA ILE A 126 9.43 2.46 -21.93
C ILE A 126 9.67 2.50 -23.44
N ASP A 127 9.18 3.54 -24.10
CA ASP A 127 9.42 3.75 -25.53
C ASP A 127 10.88 4.18 -25.75
N SER A 128 11.56 3.54 -26.71
CA SER A 128 13.02 3.69 -26.91
C SER A 128 13.49 5.10 -27.36
N HIS A 129 12.59 6.06 -27.52
CA HIS A 129 12.87 7.38 -28.12
C HIS A 129 12.78 8.54 -27.13
N GLN A 130 12.45 8.30 -25.85
CA GLN A 130 12.32 9.36 -24.86
C GLN A 130 12.99 9.00 -23.54
N ILE A 131 13.60 10.01 -22.90
CA ILE A 131 14.12 9.88 -21.54
C ILE A 131 12.91 9.81 -20.60
N PRO A 132 12.74 8.72 -19.84
CA PRO A 132 11.59 8.57 -18.97
C PRO A 132 11.67 9.52 -17.79
N GLU A 133 10.52 9.96 -17.31
CA GLU A 133 10.42 10.82 -16.15
C GLU A 133 10.72 10.05 -14.85
N LEU A 134 11.24 10.72 -13.82
CA LEU A 134 11.48 10.11 -12.51
C LEU A 134 10.19 9.52 -11.90
N ASP A 135 9.06 10.22 -12.04
CA ASP A 135 7.76 9.74 -11.58
C ASP A 135 7.32 8.46 -12.31
N THR A 136 7.66 8.33 -13.61
CA THR A 136 7.39 7.11 -14.39
C THR A 136 8.17 5.91 -13.84
N LEU A 137 9.44 6.10 -13.45
CA LEU A 137 10.23 5.04 -12.81
C LEU A 137 9.62 4.64 -11.46
N ILE A 138 9.24 5.60 -10.62
CA ILE A 138 8.62 5.35 -9.31
C ILE A 138 7.35 4.51 -9.47
N MET A 139 6.45 4.92 -10.37
CA MET A 139 5.20 4.21 -10.65
C MET A 139 5.46 2.80 -11.20
N PHE A 140 6.47 2.64 -12.07
CA PHE A 140 6.88 1.32 -12.54
C PHE A 140 7.33 0.41 -11.39
N LEU A 141 8.16 0.91 -10.47
CA LEU A 141 8.64 0.11 -9.33
C LEU A 141 7.49 -0.34 -8.43
N GLU A 142 6.50 0.52 -8.18
CA GLU A 142 5.27 0.18 -7.47
C GLU A 142 4.52 -0.97 -8.14
N LYS A 143 4.28 -0.85 -9.45
CA LYS A 143 3.64 -1.90 -10.24
C LYS A 143 4.45 -3.19 -10.20
N ARG A 144 5.79 -3.12 -10.32
CA ARG A 144 6.67 -4.29 -10.28
C ARG A 144 6.57 -5.04 -8.95
N ARG A 145 6.60 -4.32 -7.82
CA ARG A 145 6.39 -4.90 -6.48
C ARG A 145 5.07 -5.67 -6.41
N GLN A 146 3.99 -5.02 -6.85
CA GLN A 146 2.65 -5.62 -6.84
C GLN A 146 2.58 -6.87 -7.71
N THR A 147 3.19 -6.84 -8.90
CA THR A 147 3.28 -8.01 -9.79
C THR A 147 4.01 -9.17 -9.11
N ILE A 148 5.15 -8.93 -8.46
CA ILE A 148 5.90 -9.97 -7.75
C ILE A 148 5.06 -10.57 -6.62
N ASP A 149 4.36 -9.73 -5.84
CA ASP A 149 3.47 -10.23 -4.78
C ASP A 149 2.31 -11.05 -5.34
N ASN A 150 1.73 -10.63 -6.46
CA ASN A 150 0.66 -11.38 -7.11
C ASN A 150 1.17 -12.73 -7.63
N ILE A 151 2.37 -12.77 -8.22
CA ILE A 151 3.00 -14.03 -8.65
C ILE A 151 3.27 -14.93 -7.45
N ASN A 152 3.78 -14.40 -6.34
CA ASN A 152 4.04 -15.17 -5.13
C ASN A 152 2.76 -15.72 -4.48
N ARG A 153 1.63 -15.01 -4.61
CA ARG A 153 0.31 -15.45 -4.13
C ARG A 153 -0.34 -16.48 -5.05
N SER A 154 -0.16 -16.33 -6.36
CA SER A 154 -0.71 -17.22 -7.39
C SER A 154 0.17 -18.43 -7.68
N ALA A 155 1.42 -18.43 -7.22
CA ALA A 155 2.25 -19.61 -7.25
C ALA A 155 1.51 -20.73 -6.49
N PRO A 156 1.38 -21.93 -7.07
CA PRO A 156 0.86 -23.06 -6.31
C PRO A 156 1.68 -23.11 -5.03
N ILE A 157 1.01 -23.29 -3.89
CA ILE A 157 1.66 -23.55 -2.62
C ILE A 157 2.43 -24.86 -2.82
N ILE A 158 3.63 -24.76 -3.38
CA ILE A 158 4.67 -25.73 -3.14
C ILE A 158 4.91 -25.49 -1.67
N HIS A 159 4.19 -26.25 -0.85
CA HIS A 159 4.66 -26.59 0.46
C HIS A 159 6.09 -27.07 0.21
N LYS A 160 7.05 -26.15 0.31
CA LYS A 160 8.39 -26.50 0.73
C LYS A 160 8.10 -27.14 2.06
N GLN A 161 7.89 -28.46 2.03
CA GLN A 161 8.18 -29.32 3.12
C GLN A 161 9.65 -28.99 3.39
N LYS A 162 9.88 -27.95 4.22
CA LYS A 162 10.97 -27.98 5.15
C LYS A 162 10.82 -29.39 5.69
N GLN A 163 11.76 -30.26 5.34
CA GLN A 163 11.97 -31.43 6.13
C GLN A 163 12.32 -30.88 7.50
N VAL A 164 11.28 -30.60 8.28
CA VAL A 164 11.36 -30.45 9.70
C VAL A 164 11.83 -31.82 10.08
N THR A 165 13.14 -31.95 10.26
CA THR A 165 13.66 -32.99 11.12
C THR A 165 12.86 -32.83 12.39
N PHE A 166 11.87 -33.70 12.57
CA PHE A 166 11.07 -33.76 13.78
C PHE A 166 12.07 -34.10 14.88
N LYS A 167 12.69 -33.06 15.47
CA LYS A 167 13.19 -33.16 16.82
C LYS A 167 11.95 -33.48 17.62
N LYS A 168 11.77 -34.77 17.92
CA LYS A 168 10.70 -35.30 18.76
C LYS A 168 10.55 -34.33 19.91
N SER A 169 9.46 -33.56 19.93
CA SER A 169 9.13 -32.73 21.05
C SER A 169 8.98 -33.68 22.22
N LYS A 170 9.95 -33.66 23.14
CA LYS A 170 9.77 -34.26 24.44
C LYS A 170 8.69 -33.43 25.11
N ILE A 171 7.44 -33.88 25.01
CA ILE A 171 6.37 -33.44 25.89
C ILE A 171 6.86 -33.85 27.28
N PHE A 172 7.22 -32.86 28.10
CA PHE A 172 7.58 -33.07 29.49
C PHE A 172 6.29 -33.44 30.23
N LEU A 173 5.95 -34.73 30.26
CA LEU A 173 5.08 -35.28 31.28
C LEU A 173 5.94 -35.46 32.52
N ASN A 174 5.75 -34.54 33.47
CA ASN A 174 6.34 -34.66 34.80
C ASN A 174 5.59 -35.77 35.54
N SER A 175 6.15 -36.97 35.55
CA SER A 175 5.71 -38.05 36.43
C SER A 175 6.95 -38.80 36.91
N ASN A 176 7.46 -38.34 38.05
CA ASN A 176 8.29 -39.14 38.93
C ASN A 176 7.43 -40.29 39.46
N ASP A 177 7.26 -41.37 38.69
CA ASP A 177 6.95 -42.67 39.28
C ASP A 177 7.25 -43.81 38.29
N SER A 178 8.12 -44.69 38.74
CA SER A 178 8.68 -45.83 38.01
C SER A 178 7.71 -47.01 37.92
N SER A 179 6.48 -46.77 37.47
CA SER A 179 5.54 -47.86 37.15
C SER A 179 4.88 -47.58 35.81
N ASN A 180 5.37 -48.25 34.77
CA ASN A 180 4.93 -48.12 33.38
C ASN A 180 3.55 -48.78 33.14
N SER A 181 2.62 -48.59 34.07
CA SER A 181 1.30 -49.24 34.14
C SER A 181 0.18 -48.26 33.78
N CYS A 182 -0.78 -48.73 33.00
CA CYS A 182 -1.98 -47.99 32.62
C CYS A 182 -2.74 -47.51 33.85
N ALA A 183 -3.15 -46.24 33.85
CA ALA A 183 -3.91 -45.65 34.96
C ALA A 183 -5.28 -46.32 35.24
N ILE A 184 -5.80 -47.14 34.31
CA ILE A 184 -7.14 -47.74 34.40
C ILE A 184 -7.08 -49.18 34.89
N CYS A 185 -6.24 -50.01 34.27
CA CYS A 185 -6.16 -51.45 34.59
C CYS A 185 -4.84 -51.84 35.28
N LYS A 186 -3.93 -50.88 35.51
CA LYS A 186 -2.60 -51.09 36.12
C LYS A 186 -1.70 -52.10 35.38
N LEU A 187 -2.03 -52.46 34.14
CA LEU A 187 -1.21 -53.31 33.26
C LEU A 187 -0.26 -52.47 32.39
N PRO A 188 0.88 -53.01 31.92
CA PRO A 188 1.90 -52.23 31.22
C PRO A 188 1.53 -51.90 29.76
N HIS A 189 0.69 -50.89 29.57
CA HIS A 189 0.39 -50.31 28.26
C HIS A 189 -0.06 -48.85 28.36
N LEU A 190 -0.05 -48.15 27.22
CA LEU A 190 -0.57 -46.80 27.08
C LEU A 190 -2.11 -46.79 27.21
N ILE A 191 -2.68 -45.74 27.80
CA ILE A 191 -4.11 -45.65 28.13
C ILE A 191 -5.02 -45.82 26.91
N TYR A 192 -4.65 -45.27 25.75
CA TYR A 192 -5.45 -45.39 24.51
C TYR A 192 -5.50 -46.82 23.93
N LYS A 193 -4.62 -47.73 24.39
CA LYS A 193 -4.64 -49.17 24.05
C LYS A 193 -5.28 -50.01 25.15
N CYS A 194 -5.80 -49.41 26.21
CA CYS A 194 -6.45 -50.14 27.29
C CYS A 194 -7.79 -50.72 26.81
N SER A 195 -7.99 -52.01 26.99
CA SER A 195 -9.26 -52.69 26.69
C SER A 195 -10.42 -52.22 27.57
N ALA A 196 -10.12 -51.73 28.78
CA ALA A 196 -11.10 -51.16 29.70
C ALA A 196 -11.34 -49.66 29.49
N TYR A 197 -10.67 -49.03 28.51
CA TYR A 197 -10.94 -47.63 28.18
C TYR A 197 -12.28 -47.53 27.44
N PRO A 198 -13.27 -46.79 27.98
CA PRO A 198 -14.54 -46.60 27.30
C PRO A 198 -14.28 -45.82 26.01
N LYS A 199 -14.39 -46.52 24.88
CA LYS A 199 -14.47 -45.87 23.57
C LYS A 199 -15.84 -45.21 23.52
N TYR A 200 -15.87 -43.88 23.43
CA TYR A 200 -17.11 -43.18 23.17
C TYR A 200 -17.59 -43.64 21.78
N GLU A 201 -18.73 -44.32 21.72
CA GLU A 201 -19.46 -44.47 20.47
C GLU A 201 -20.23 -43.17 20.26
N SER A 202 -19.90 -42.47 19.18
CA SER A 202 -20.69 -41.34 18.71
C SER A 202 -22.08 -41.84 18.33
N ILE A 203 -23.10 -41.46 19.11
CA ILE A 203 -24.50 -41.67 18.77
C ILE A 203 -24.77 -40.85 17.50
N GLY A 204 -25.19 -41.54 16.44
CA GLY A 204 -25.71 -40.96 15.21
C GLY A 204 -27.14 -40.46 15.36
#